data_AF-A0A836YYF4-F1
#
_entry.id   AF-A0A836YYF4-F1
#
_cell.length_a   1.000
_cell.length_b   1.000
_cell.length_c   1.000
_cell.angle_alpha   90.00
_cell.angle_beta   90.00
_cell.angle_gamma   90.00
#
_symmetry.space_group_name_H-M   'P 1'
#
loop_
_entity.id
_entity.type
_entity.pdbx_description
1 polymer ?
#
loop_
_entity_poly.entity_id
_entity_poly.type
_entity_poly.pdbx_seq_one_letter_code
_entity_poly.pdbx_strand_id
1 'polypeptide(L)'
;MREQHPILQQKWTLDSFCSLNFVLVSLFSDSFVGVTDRALEKIGSSRNVVLSVQSFAIVPELLRQSDLAAVVPYHLVQNAHGIITKEIPFEVEGYDKVMTWHERTQHDPVQKWLREVMLQLEG
;
A
#
# COMPACT_ATOMS: atom_id res chain seq x y z
N MET A 1 -6.57 4.51 -6.90
CA MET A 1 -7.48 4.14 -8.02
C MET A 1 -7.30 5.18 -9.13
N ARG A 2 -7.74 4.94 -10.38
CA ARG A 2 -7.67 5.98 -11.43
C ARG A 2 -8.59 7.17 -11.16
N GLU A 3 -8.27 8.34 -11.68
CA GLU A 3 -9.04 9.59 -11.49
C GLU A 3 -10.49 9.52 -11.96
N GLN A 4 -10.79 8.67 -12.94
CA GLN A 4 -12.13 8.52 -13.53
C GLN A 4 -12.83 7.23 -13.06
N HIS A 5 -12.44 6.69 -11.90
CA HIS A 5 -13.00 5.44 -11.38
C HIS A 5 -14.50 5.59 -11.03
N PRO A 6 -15.39 4.68 -11.43
CA PRO A 6 -16.85 4.80 -11.22
C PRO A 6 -17.26 5.00 -9.76
N ILE A 7 -16.53 4.39 -8.81
CA ILE A 7 -16.77 4.52 -7.37
C ILE A 7 -16.74 5.96 -6.85
N LEU A 8 -16.08 6.88 -7.56
CA LEU A 8 -15.96 8.28 -7.14
C LEU A 8 -17.29 9.04 -7.22
N GLN A 9 -18.28 8.49 -7.92
CA GLN A 9 -19.64 9.01 -7.98
C GLN A 9 -20.51 8.57 -6.78
N GLN A 10 -19.99 7.66 -5.94
CA GLN A 10 -20.69 7.12 -4.78
C GLN A 10 -20.19 7.75 -3.49
N LYS A 11 -20.99 7.63 -2.42
CA LYS A 11 -20.55 8.03 -1.07
C LYS A 11 -19.41 7.13 -0.63
N TRP A 12 -18.32 7.71 -0.14
CA TRP A 12 -17.17 6.96 0.36
C TRP A 12 -17.45 6.41 1.76
N THR A 13 -17.84 5.13 1.82
CA THR A 13 -18.15 4.35 3.03
C THR A 13 -17.41 3.01 3.01
N LEU A 14 -17.44 2.29 4.15
CA LEU A 14 -16.95 0.90 4.24
C LEU A 14 -17.56 0.01 3.16
N ASP A 15 -18.88 0.04 2.96
CA ASP A 15 -19.56 -0.78 1.95
C ASP A 15 -19.07 -0.45 0.52
N SER A 16 -18.96 0.84 0.20
CA SER A 16 -18.43 1.28 -1.11
C SER A 16 -17.00 0.79 -1.32
N PHE A 17 -16.16 0.83 -0.28
CA PHE A 17 -14.81 0.31 -0.32
C PHE A 17 -14.79 -1.21 -0.55
N CYS A 18 -15.61 -1.97 0.18
CA CYS A 18 -15.67 -3.43 0.10
C CYS A 18 -16.23 -3.93 -1.25
N SER A 19 -17.01 -3.11 -1.95
CA SER A 19 -17.54 -3.42 -3.31
C SER A 19 -16.49 -3.36 -4.43
N LEU A 20 -15.30 -2.80 -4.16
CA LEU A 20 -14.24 -2.66 -5.15
C LEU A 20 -13.50 -3.99 -5.39
N ASN A 21 -12.92 -4.10 -6.58
CA ASN A 21 -11.92 -5.11 -6.89
C ASN A 21 -10.52 -4.56 -6.62
N PHE A 22 -9.70 -5.31 -5.89
CA PHE A 22 -8.39 -4.86 -5.44
C PHE A 22 -7.25 -5.60 -6.12
N VAL A 23 -6.18 -4.84 -6.39
CA VAL A 23 -4.83 -5.38 -6.50
C VAL A 23 -4.14 -5.28 -5.14
N LEU A 24 -3.55 -6.38 -4.70
CA LEU A 24 -2.71 -6.47 -3.50
C LEU A 24 -1.25 -6.56 -3.92
N VAL A 25 -0.37 -5.86 -3.19
CA VAL A 25 1.07 -6.08 -3.29
C VAL A 25 1.48 -7.06 -2.20
N SER A 26 1.94 -8.25 -2.60
CA SER A 26 2.41 -9.30 -1.70
C SER A 26 3.82 -9.72 -2.10
N LEU A 27 4.72 -9.82 -1.11
CA LEU A 27 6.06 -10.36 -1.30
C LEU A 27 6.08 -11.88 -1.47
N PHE A 28 4.98 -12.54 -1.12
CA PHE A 28 4.79 -13.99 -1.28
C PHE A 28 3.78 -14.24 -2.40
N SER A 29 4.13 -15.11 -3.35
CA SER A 29 3.40 -15.30 -4.61
C SER A 29 1.91 -15.68 -4.45
N ASP A 30 1.53 -16.27 -3.32
CA ASP A 30 0.20 -16.87 -3.14
C ASP A 30 -0.66 -16.21 -2.06
N SER A 31 -0.27 -15.03 -1.53
CA SER A 31 -1.12 -14.33 -0.58
C SER A 31 -2.06 -13.35 -1.29
N PHE A 32 -3.36 -13.59 -1.13
CA PHE A 32 -4.45 -12.63 -1.37
C PHE A 32 -4.89 -11.92 -0.08
N VAL A 33 -4.13 -12.12 1.01
CA VAL A 33 -4.44 -11.61 2.34
C VAL A 33 -3.30 -10.71 2.82
N GLY A 34 -3.63 -9.44 3.12
CA GLY A 34 -2.72 -8.43 3.65
C GLY A 34 -3.19 -7.84 4.98
N VAL A 35 -2.50 -6.79 5.42
CA VAL A 35 -2.85 -6.04 6.65
C VAL A 35 -4.26 -5.47 6.60
N THR A 36 -4.69 -4.99 5.44
CA THR A 36 -6.05 -4.45 5.23
C THR A 36 -7.11 -5.52 5.39
N ASP A 37 -6.87 -6.74 4.89
CA ASP A 37 -7.83 -7.85 4.97
C ASP A 37 -8.04 -8.28 6.42
N ARG A 38 -6.97 -8.33 7.22
CA ARG A 38 -7.06 -8.59 8.67
C ARG A 38 -7.80 -7.47 9.41
N ALA A 39 -7.60 -6.21 9.02
CA ALA A 39 -8.33 -5.09 9.62
C ALA A 39 -9.83 -5.16 9.32
N LEU A 40 -10.21 -5.50 8.09
CA LEU A 40 -11.61 -5.74 7.70
C LEU A 40 -12.23 -6.91 8.46
N GLU A 41 -11.49 -8.01 8.60
CA GLU A 41 -11.96 -9.20 9.33
C GLU A 41 -12.32 -8.87 10.79
N LYS A 42 -11.50 -8.04 11.47
CA LYS A 42 -11.77 -7.58 12.84
C LYS A 42 -13.11 -6.85 13.00
N ILE A 43 -13.62 -6.23 11.93
CA ILE A 43 -14.91 -5.51 11.91
C ILE A 43 -16.00 -6.28 11.15
N GLY A 44 -15.80 -7.57 10.89
CA GLY A 44 -16.79 -8.44 10.23
C GLY A 44 -17.02 -8.11 8.75
N SER A 45 -16.06 -7.48 8.08
CA SER A 45 -16.11 -7.12 6.66
C SER A 45 -15.04 -7.84 5.85
N SER A 46 -15.15 -7.81 4.53
CA SER A 46 -14.14 -8.32 3.61
C SER A 46 -14.14 -7.52 2.32
N ARG A 47 -13.05 -7.59 1.56
CA ARG A 47 -12.91 -6.99 0.23
C ARG A 47 -12.60 -8.07 -0.80
N ASN A 48 -12.77 -7.75 -2.08
CA ASN A 48 -12.41 -8.67 -3.15
C ASN A 48 -11.01 -8.36 -3.70
N VAL A 49 -10.01 -9.20 -3.42
CA VAL A 49 -8.67 -9.11 -4.04
C VAL A 49 -8.64 -10.02 -5.26
N VAL A 50 -8.54 -9.44 -6.46
CA VAL A 50 -8.60 -10.18 -7.74
C VAL A 50 -7.23 -10.34 -8.40
N LEU A 51 -6.23 -9.60 -7.93
CA LEU A 51 -4.88 -9.62 -8.46
C LEU A 51 -3.88 -9.47 -7.31
N SER A 52 -2.84 -10.30 -7.30
CA SER A 52 -1.70 -10.17 -6.39
C SER A 52 -0.43 -9.95 -7.20
N VAL A 53 0.37 -8.95 -6.81
CA VAL A 53 1.59 -8.54 -7.50
C VAL A 53 2.76 -8.40 -6.54
N GLN A 54 3.99 -8.54 -7.03
CA GLN A 54 5.19 -8.52 -6.19
C GLN A 54 5.90 -7.16 -6.12
N SER A 55 5.38 -6.14 -6.82
CA SER A 55 6.02 -4.83 -6.89
C SER A 55 5.00 -3.69 -6.87
N PHE A 56 5.25 -2.70 -6.02
CA PHE A 56 4.49 -1.45 -6.03
C PHE A 56 4.67 -0.65 -7.33
N ALA A 57 5.78 -0.85 -8.05
CA ALA A 57 6.11 -0.08 -9.24
C ALA A 57 5.08 -0.26 -10.37
N ILE A 58 4.43 -1.41 -10.45
CA ILE A 58 3.44 -1.69 -11.52
C ILE A 58 2.02 -1.26 -11.15
N VAL A 59 1.75 -0.99 -9.86
CA VAL A 59 0.40 -0.67 -9.38
C VAL A 59 -0.20 0.56 -10.07
N PRO A 60 0.50 1.70 -10.23
CA PRO A 60 -0.09 2.86 -10.89
C PRO A 60 -0.55 2.57 -12.32
N GLU A 61 0.22 1.78 -13.07
CA GLU A 61 -0.13 1.45 -14.46
C GLU A 61 -1.36 0.52 -14.53
N LEU A 62 -1.41 -0.49 -13.66
CA LEU A 62 -2.58 -1.37 -13.55
C LEU A 62 -3.85 -0.58 -13.21
N LEU A 63 -3.76 0.34 -12.25
CA LEU A 63 -4.90 1.16 -11.84
C LEU A 63 -5.36 2.10 -12.96
N ARG A 64 -4.46 2.68 -13.76
CA ARG A 64 -4.81 3.56 -14.88
C ARG A 64 -5.63 2.85 -15.96
N GLN A 65 -5.38 1.56 -16.17
CA GLN A 65 -5.97 0.76 -17.25
C GLN A 65 -7.17 -0.10 -16.80
N SER A 66 -7.63 0.04 -15.55
CA SER A 66 -8.68 -0.82 -15.00
C SER A 66 -9.56 -0.12 -13.96
N ASP A 67 -10.64 -0.80 -13.56
CA ASP A 67 -11.47 -0.41 -12.40
C ASP A 67 -11.03 -1.16 -11.13
N LEU A 68 -9.71 -1.27 -10.95
CA LEU A 68 -9.10 -1.78 -9.73
C LEU A 68 -8.82 -0.65 -8.74
N ALA A 69 -8.77 -1.02 -7.47
CA ALA A 69 -8.25 -0.21 -6.39
C ALA A 69 -7.04 -0.88 -5.74
N ALA A 70 -6.25 -0.12 -4.99
CA ALA A 70 -5.12 -0.63 -4.22
C ALA A 70 -5.06 0.10 -2.89
N VAL A 71 -4.64 -0.60 -1.84
CA VAL A 71 -4.23 0.00 -0.57
C VAL A 71 -2.71 -0.08 -0.53
N VAL A 72 -2.06 1.09 -0.50
CA VAL A 72 -0.61 1.23 -0.58
C VAL A 72 -0.15 2.35 0.37
N PRO A 73 1.11 2.33 0.82
CA PRO A 73 1.71 3.49 1.48
C PRO A 73 1.58 4.75 0.62
N TYR A 74 1.03 5.83 1.20
CA TYR A 74 0.72 7.07 0.47
C TYR A 74 1.92 7.66 -0.28
N HIS A 75 3.10 7.66 0.35
CA HIS A 75 4.32 8.22 -0.22
C HIS A 75 4.75 7.57 -1.56
N LEU A 76 4.30 6.35 -1.85
CA LEU A 76 4.61 5.64 -3.11
C LEU A 76 3.79 6.13 -4.29
N VAL A 77 2.64 6.77 -4.04
CA VAL A 77 1.68 7.16 -5.09
C VAL A 77 1.34 8.66 -5.07
N GLN A 78 1.81 9.42 -4.09
CA GLN A 78 1.53 10.85 -3.96
C GLN A 78 1.87 11.68 -5.22
N ASN A 79 2.86 11.26 -6.00
CA ASN A 79 3.29 11.93 -7.24
C ASN A 79 2.86 11.20 -8.51
N ALA A 80 1.99 10.18 -8.41
CA ALA A 80 1.56 9.39 -9.57
C ALA A 80 0.45 10.11 -10.34
N HIS A 81 0.71 10.45 -11.61
CA HIS A 81 -0.30 11.02 -12.50
C HIS A 81 -1.42 10.03 -12.85
N GLY A 82 -2.64 10.54 -12.99
CA GLY A 82 -3.82 9.76 -13.37
C GLY A 82 -4.38 8.89 -12.23
N ILE A 83 -3.87 9.07 -11.01
CA ILE A 83 -4.26 8.32 -9.81
C ILE A 83 -4.84 9.29 -8.79
N ILE A 84 -5.95 8.88 -8.17
CA ILE A 84 -6.53 9.55 -7.02
C ILE A 84 -6.45 8.65 -5.78
N THR A 85 -6.17 9.28 -4.65
CA THR A 85 -6.11 8.66 -3.32
C THR A 85 -7.29 9.09 -2.47
N LYS A 86 -7.77 8.17 -1.63
CA LYS A 86 -8.78 8.41 -0.60
C LYS A 86 -8.28 7.79 0.70
N GLU A 87 -8.57 8.43 1.82
CA GLU A 87 -8.36 7.81 3.13
C GLU A 87 -9.22 6.56 3.28
N ILE A 88 -8.72 5.56 3.99
CA ILE A 88 -9.45 4.31 4.21
C ILE A 88 -10.62 4.61 5.17
N PRO A 89 -11.86 4.18 4.88
CA PRO A 89 -13.04 4.53 5.70
C PRO A 89 -13.15 3.70 7.00
N PHE A 90 -12.05 3.11 7.47
CA PHE A 90 -11.93 2.30 8.67
C PHE A 90 -10.47 2.30 9.13
N GLU A 91 -10.24 1.93 10.38
CA GLU A 91 -8.88 1.88 10.93
C GLU A 91 -8.09 0.69 10.36
N VAL A 92 -6.89 0.99 9.87
CA VAL A 92 -5.89 0.00 9.50
C VAL A 92 -4.63 0.37 10.26
N GLU A 93 -4.07 -0.59 10.98
CA GLU A 93 -2.77 -0.39 11.65
C GLU A 93 -1.74 0.09 10.63
N GLY A 94 -1.05 1.17 10.99
CA GLY A 94 0.06 1.70 10.19
C GLY A 94 1.23 0.73 10.14
N TYR A 95 2.35 1.20 9.59
CA TYR A 95 3.58 0.44 9.56
C TYR A 95 4.74 1.31 9.99
N ASP A 96 5.72 0.71 10.65
CA ASP A 96 6.99 1.33 10.95
C ASP A 96 7.99 1.00 9.85
N LYS A 97 8.67 2.02 9.35
CA LYS A 97 9.84 1.84 8.49
C LYS A 97 11.07 1.73 9.40
N VAL A 98 11.73 0.57 9.38
CA VAL A 98 12.89 0.31 10.23
C VAL A 98 14.11 -0.04 9.40
N MET A 99 15.28 0.41 9.87
CA MET A 99 16.57 -0.08 9.40
C MET A 99 17.10 -1.09 10.42
N THR A 100 17.51 -2.27 9.94
CA THR A 100 18.06 -3.32 10.78
C THR A 100 19.45 -3.73 10.28
N TRP A 101 20.33 -4.08 11.21
CA TRP A 101 21.67 -4.56 10.91
C TRP A 101 22.17 -5.46 12.05
N HIS A 102 23.21 -6.23 11.76
CA HIS A 102 23.80 -7.13 12.74
C HIS A 102 24.78 -6.36 13.66
N GLU A 103 24.88 -6.73 14.93
CA GLU A 103 25.77 -6.07 15.90
C GLU A 103 27.22 -5.98 15.42
N ARG A 104 27.72 -7.04 14.77
CA ARG A 104 29.04 -7.09 14.10
C ARG A 104 29.33 -5.90 13.18
N THR A 105 28.31 -5.29 12.57
CA THR A 105 28.46 -4.15 11.65
C THR A 105 27.96 -2.83 12.23
N GLN A 106 27.68 -2.79 13.54
CA GLN A 106 27.31 -1.59 14.28
C GLN A 106 28.32 -0.45 14.06
N HIS A 107 29.61 -0.78 14.19
CA HIS A 107 30.72 0.18 14.15
C HIS A 107 31.44 0.25 12.80
N ASP A 108 30.91 -0.44 11.77
CA ASP A 108 31.47 -0.34 10.43
C ASP A 108 31.27 1.09 9.88
N PRO A 109 32.35 1.82 9.51
CA PRO A 109 32.23 3.22 9.10
C PRO A 109 31.38 3.42 7.84
N VAL A 110 31.43 2.48 6.89
CA VAL A 110 30.68 2.55 5.63
C VAL A 110 29.20 2.34 5.89
N GLN A 111 28.84 1.34 6.70
CA GLN A 111 27.45 1.11 7.06
C GLN A 111 26.88 2.21 7.95
N LYS A 112 27.70 2.77 8.86
CA LYS A 112 27.28 3.92 9.67
C LYS A 112 26.98 5.14 8.81
N TRP A 113 27.89 5.49 7.90
CA TRP A 113 27.67 6.56 6.93
C TRP A 113 26.40 6.33 6.11
N LEU A 114 26.17 5.10 5.61
CA LEU A 114 24.97 4.80 4.83
C LEU A 114 23.68 5.01 5.66
N ARG A 115 23.66 4.57 6.93
CA ARG A 115 22.51 4.79 7.81
C ARG A 115 22.27 6.28 8.06
N GLU A 116 23.34 7.07 8.24
CA GLU A 116 23.24 8.52 8.40
C GLU A 116 22.67 9.19 7.14
N VAL A 117 23.13 8.80 5.95
CA VAL A 117 22.59 9.28 4.68
C VAL A 117 21.12 8.90 4.53
N MET A 118 20.75 7.65 4.85
CA MET A 118 19.34 7.22 4.79
C MET A 118 18.45 8.06 5.71
N LEU A 119 18.90 8.37 6.93
CA LEU A 119 18.16 9.24 7.87
C LEU A 119 17.98 10.67 7.33
N GLN A 120 18.95 11.21 6.60
CA GLN A 120 18.83 12.54 5.98
C GLN A 120 17.84 12.58 4.82
N LEU A 121 17.59 11.42 4.19
CA LEU A 121 16.65 11.28 3.07
C LEU A 121 15.23 10.95 3.54
N GLU A 122 15.03 10.61 4.81
CA GLU A 122 13.69 10.51 5.39
C GLU A 122 13.15 11.92 5.64
N GLY A 123 12.27 12.37 4.73
CA GLY A 123 11.38 13.52 4.92
C GLY A 123 9.97 13.07 5.22
#